data_AF-A0A1D2ACP5-F1
#
_entry.id   AF-A0A1D2ACP5-F1
#
_cell.length_a   1.000
_cell.length_b   1.000
_cell.length_c   1.000
_cell.angle_alpha   90.00
_cell.angle_beta   90.00
_cell.angle_gamma   90.00
#
_symmetry.space_group_name_H-M   'P 1'
#
loop_
_entity.id
_entity.type
_entity.pdbx_description
1 polymer ?
#
loop_
_entity_poly.entity_id
_entity_poly.type
_entity_poly.pdbx_seq_one_letter_code
_entity_poly.pdbx_strand_id
1 'polypeptide(L)'
;TLRALGVLAPGAALAAAYPEAERRFRVAWADHGDEVSRQYAGTGAMKSAFTRTGKRDVWGLLDDGAKSLTRYYLNNFQDGAKQDAIDLVTGAFVVKTGREVQFRSQPSPALPLLAVLVAIVVAFQNAGRILAGQDQASSGALALLGAFVQRVVLLLILALGVVIFLFKNGRRFVDQPQLRKDAARPWGSDSS
;
A
#
# COMPACT_ATOMS: atom_id res chain seq x y z
N THR A 1 -32.76 -18.69 -9.32
CA THR A 1 -32.38 -18.29 -7.93
C THR A 1 -32.78 -19.40 -6.97
N LEU A 2 -32.18 -19.52 -5.78
CA LEU A 2 -32.54 -20.56 -4.79
C LEU A 2 -34.05 -20.59 -4.46
N ARG A 3 -34.72 -19.44 -4.58
CA ARG A 3 -36.17 -19.29 -4.46
C ARG A 3 -36.94 -19.96 -5.60
N ALA A 4 -36.48 -19.79 -6.84
CA ALA A 4 -37.07 -20.45 -8.01
C ALA A 4 -36.92 -21.98 -7.98
N LEU A 5 -35.94 -22.49 -7.22
CA LEU A 5 -35.72 -23.92 -7.01
C LEU A 5 -36.46 -24.48 -5.79
N GLY A 6 -37.27 -23.67 -5.09
CA GLY A 6 -38.00 -24.07 -3.88
C GLY A 6 -37.13 -24.31 -2.64
N VAL A 7 -35.82 -24.05 -2.73
CA VAL A 7 -34.85 -24.30 -1.64
C VAL A 7 -34.91 -23.18 -0.58
N LEU A 8 -35.24 -21.95 -0.96
CA LEU A 8 -35.30 -20.81 -0.04
C LEU A 8 -36.71 -20.22 -0.01
N ALA A 9 -37.29 -20.11 1.20
CA ALA A 9 -38.63 -19.54 1.38
C ALA A 9 -38.73 -18.08 0.89
N PRO A 10 -39.92 -17.63 0.44
CA PRO A 10 -40.15 -16.24 0.07
C PRO A 10 -39.82 -15.31 1.24
N GLY A 11 -38.99 -14.30 1.01
CA GLY A 11 -38.58 -13.33 2.05
C GLY A 11 -37.48 -13.81 3.00
N ALA A 12 -37.14 -15.10 3.03
CA ALA A 12 -36.04 -15.59 3.86
C ALA A 12 -34.67 -15.13 3.33
N ALA A 13 -33.78 -14.76 4.25
CA ALA A 13 -32.38 -14.46 3.97
C ALA A 13 -31.54 -15.74 4.05
N LEU A 14 -30.53 -15.87 3.17
CA LEU A 14 -29.64 -17.03 3.15
C LEU A 14 -28.93 -17.22 4.50
N ALA A 15 -28.51 -16.13 5.13
CA ALA A 15 -27.90 -16.13 6.44
C ALA A 15 -28.80 -16.71 7.55
N ALA A 16 -30.12 -16.54 7.46
CA ALA A 16 -31.07 -17.04 8.45
C ALA A 16 -31.48 -18.49 8.17
N ALA A 17 -31.64 -18.86 6.90
CA ALA A 17 -32.07 -20.20 6.51
C ALA A 17 -30.92 -21.22 6.49
N TYR A 18 -29.71 -20.80 6.09
CA TYR A 18 -28.54 -21.66 5.90
C TYR A 18 -27.24 -20.95 6.35
N PRO A 19 -27.03 -20.77 7.66
CA PRO A 19 -25.91 -20.01 8.19
C PRO A 19 -24.53 -20.57 7.81
N GLU A 20 -24.39 -21.91 7.71
CA GLU A 20 -23.13 -22.53 7.31
C GLU A 20 -22.85 -22.36 5.81
N ALA A 21 -23.87 -22.40 4.96
CA ALA A 21 -23.72 -22.14 3.52
C ALA A 21 -23.33 -20.68 3.26
N GLU A 22 -23.97 -19.74 3.96
CA GLU A 22 -23.61 -18.32 3.94
C GLU A 22 -22.15 -18.12 4.36
N ARG A 23 -21.71 -18.76 5.45
CA ARG A 23 -20.32 -18.66 5.93
C ARG A 23 -19.33 -19.18 4.89
N ARG A 24 -19.57 -20.36 4.32
CA ARG A 24 -18.71 -20.94 3.26
C ARG A 24 -18.66 -20.05 2.02
N PHE A 25 -19.79 -19.49 1.62
CA PHE A 25 -19.86 -18.55 0.50
C PHE A 25 -19.02 -17.29 0.75
N ARG A 26 -19.12 -16.68 1.94
CA ARG A 26 -18.30 -15.51 2.32
C ARG A 26 -16.81 -15.81 2.29
N VAL A 27 -16.40 -16.99 2.78
CA VAL A 27 -14.99 -17.42 2.73
C VAL A 27 -14.53 -17.58 1.29
N ALA A 28 -15.26 -18.34 0.47
CA ALA A 28 -14.91 -18.55 -0.94
C ALA A 28 -14.84 -17.23 -1.73
N TRP A 29 -15.76 -16.31 -1.46
CA TRP A 29 -15.76 -14.98 -2.07
C TRP A 29 -14.54 -14.14 -1.65
N ALA A 30 -14.17 -14.20 -0.37
CA ALA A 30 -12.97 -13.54 0.13
C ALA A 30 -11.69 -14.12 -0.49
N ASP A 31 -11.58 -15.45 -0.59
CA ASP A 31 -10.44 -16.14 -1.21
C ASP A 31 -10.31 -15.78 -2.70
N HIS A 32 -11.43 -15.72 -3.43
CA HIS A 32 -11.44 -15.28 -4.82
C HIS A 32 -10.93 -13.83 -4.96
N GLY A 33 -11.42 -12.92 -4.12
CA GLY A 33 -10.95 -11.53 -4.09
C GLY A 33 -9.45 -11.41 -3.73
N ASP A 34 -8.96 -12.27 -2.84
CA ASP A 34 -7.54 -12.35 -2.49
C ASP A 34 -6.68 -12.83 -3.68
N GLU A 35 -7.17 -13.77 -4.48
CA GLU A 35 -6.46 -14.28 -5.65
C GLU A 35 -6.40 -13.24 -6.79
N VAL A 36 -7.54 -12.61 -7.10
CA VAL A 36 -7.59 -11.52 -8.10
C VAL A 36 -6.67 -10.37 -7.69
N SER A 37 -6.67 -10.00 -6.40
CA SER A 37 -5.79 -8.94 -5.89
C SER A 37 -4.31 -9.32 -6.02
N ARG A 38 -3.95 -10.59 -5.81
CA ARG A 38 -2.57 -11.06 -5.94
C ARG A 38 -2.06 -10.94 -7.37
N GLN A 39 -2.90 -11.23 -8.37
CA GLN A 39 -2.51 -11.14 -9.78
C GLN A 39 -2.19 -9.70 -10.21
N TYR A 40 -3.03 -8.74 -9.83
CA TYR A 40 -2.86 -7.35 -10.27
C TYR A 40 -1.98 -6.51 -9.34
N ALA A 41 -2.16 -6.66 -8.02
CA ALA A 41 -1.54 -5.79 -7.03
C ALA A 41 -0.43 -6.49 -6.21
N GLY A 42 -0.15 -7.77 -6.48
CA GLY A 42 0.87 -8.58 -5.78
C GLY A 42 0.57 -8.88 -4.31
N THR A 43 -0.62 -8.54 -3.81
CA THR A 43 -1.06 -8.79 -2.42
C THR A 43 -2.50 -9.26 -2.36
N GLY A 44 -2.90 -9.89 -1.25
CA GLY A 44 -4.32 -10.20 -0.98
C GLY A 44 -5.20 -8.96 -0.90
N ALA A 45 -6.52 -9.14 -0.83
CA ALA A 45 -7.48 -8.04 -0.76
C ALA A 45 -7.35 -7.26 0.57
N MET A 46 -7.52 -5.94 0.50
CA MET A 46 -7.42 -5.01 1.64
C MET A 46 -8.66 -5.02 2.55
N LYS A 47 -9.60 -5.95 2.36
CA LYS A 47 -10.77 -6.11 3.23
C LYS A 47 -11.12 -7.57 3.46
N SER A 48 -10.25 -8.52 3.10
CA SER A 48 -10.58 -9.94 3.18
C SER A 48 -10.88 -10.39 4.61
N ALA A 49 -10.20 -9.83 5.63
CA ALA A 49 -10.53 -10.07 7.03
C ALA A 49 -11.95 -9.63 7.39
N PHE A 50 -12.35 -8.41 6.98
CA PHE A 50 -13.72 -7.90 7.21
C PHE A 50 -14.77 -8.71 6.46
N THR A 51 -14.50 -9.14 5.22
CA THR A 51 -15.42 -9.99 4.45
C THR A 51 -15.60 -11.37 5.08
N ARG A 52 -14.56 -11.92 5.73
CA ARG A 52 -14.62 -13.23 6.42
C ARG A 52 -15.37 -13.18 7.74
N THR A 53 -15.12 -12.20 8.60
CA THR A 53 -15.65 -12.17 9.98
C THR A 53 -16.74 -11.12 10.24
N GLY A 54 -16.89 -10.12 9.37
CA GLY A 54 -17.85 -9.02 9.55
C GLY A 54 -17.52 -8.08 10.72
N LYS A 55 -16.40 -8.26 11.41
CA LYS A 55 -15.93 -7.45 12.53
C LYS A 55 -14.65 -6.72 12.15
N ARG A 56 -14.46 -5.51 12.66
CA ARG A 56 -13.24 -4.72 12.47
C ARG A 56 -12.25 -5.07 13.58
N ASP A 57 -11.12 -5.65 13.21
CA ASP A 57 -10.05 -6.05 14.13
C ASP A 57 -8.83 -5.14 13.94
N VAL A 58 -8.13 -4.81 15.03
CA VAL A 58 -6.92 -3.99 15.01
C VAL A 58 -5.82 -4.68 14.21
N TRP A 59 -5.74 -6.02 14.27
CA TRP A 59 -4.85 -6.80 13.44
C TRP A 59 -5.19 -6.70 11.95
N GLY A 60 -6.48 -6.66 11.61
CA GLY A 60 -6.94 -6.44 10.24
C GLY A 60 -6.53 -5.05 9.72
N LEU A 61 -6.55 -4.02 10.57
CA LEU A 61 -6.08 -2.69 10.19
C LEU A 61 -4.56 -2.66 9.91
N LEU A 62 -3.76 -3.36 10.71
CA LEU A 62 -2.32 -3.48 10.50
C LEU A 62 -2.00 -4.25 9.21
N ASP A 63 -2.69 -5.36 8.96
CA ASP A 63 -2.57 -6.15 7.72
C ASP A 63 -2.97 -5.32 6.48
N ASP A 64 -4.06 -4.56 6.56
CA ASP A 64 -4.48 -3.64 5.50
C ASP A 64 -3.43 -2.55 5.24
N GLY A 65 -2.79 -2.04 6.31
CA GLY A 65 -1.67 -1.11 6.22
C GLY A 65 -0.45 -1.71 5.52
N ALA A 66 -0.04 -2.91 5.91
CA ALA A 66 1.07 -3.63 5.27
C ALA A 66 0.78 -3.89 3.78
N LYS A 67 -0.41 -4.40 3.43
CA LYS A 67 -0.83 -4.61 2.04
C LYS A 67 -0.79 -3.31 1.23
N SER A 68 -1.24 -2.19 1.81
CA SER A 68 -1.22 -0.88 1.14
C SER A 68 0.20 -0.42 0.83
N LEU A 69 1.12 -0.56 1.79
CA LEU A 69 2.53 -0.24 1.59
C LEU A 69 3.18 -1.13 0.53
N THR A 70 2.89 -2.44 0.54
CA THR A 70 3.39 -3.37 -0.47
C THR A 70 2.86 -3.04 -1.86
N ARG A 71 1.57 -2.72 -2.02
CA ARG A 71 0.99 -2.28 -3.31
C ARG A 71 1.61 -0.98 -3.79
N TYR A 72 1.79 -0.01 -2.89
CA TYR A 72 2.48 1.23 -3.21
C TYR A 72 3.90 0.94 -3.72
N TYR A 73 4.62 0.03 -3.07
CA TYR A 73 5.95 -0.36 -3.51
C TYR A 73 5.93 -1.05 -4.88
N LEU A 74 5.13 -2.10 -5.05
CA LEU A 74 5.02 -2.86 -6.29
C LEU A 74 4.67 -1.96 -7.49
N ASN A 75 3.65 -1.11 -7.34
CA ASN A 75 3.15 -0.27 -8.42
C ASN A 75 4.10 0.87 -8.78
N ASN A 76 4.93 1.35 -7.84
CA ASN A 76 5.87 2.43 -8.13
C ASN A 76 7.29 1.93 -8.42
N PHE A 77 7.69 0.70 -8.03
CA PHE A 77 9.08 0.25 -8.12
C PHE A 77 9.33 -1.00 -8.93
N GLN A 78 8.30 -1.79 -9.21
CA GLN A 78 8.45 -3.03 -9.96
C GLN A 78 7.62 -3.03 -11.25
N ASP A 79 6.77 -2.03 -11.44
CA ASP A 79 5.83 -2.00 -12.55
C ASP A 79 6.53 -1.77 -13.90
N GLY A 80 7.54 -0.89 -13.94
CA GLY A 80 8.35 -0.66 -15.14
C GLY A 80 9.07 -1.93 -15.59
N ALA A 81 9.72 -2.63 -14.67
CA ALA A 81 10.37 -3.92 -14.95
C ALA A 81 9.38 -5.01 -15.41
N LYS A 82 8.17 -5.06 -14.84
CA LYS A 82 7.11 -5.98 -15.31
C LYS A 82 6.65 -5.65 -16.72
N GLN A 83 6.46 -4.37 -17.02
CA GLN A 83 6.08 -3.91 -18.35
C GLN A 83 7.16 -4.24 -19.37
N ASP A 84 8.44 -4.06 -19.04
CA ASP A 84 9.56 -4.46 -19.89
C ASP A 84 9.56 -5.98 -20.17
N ALA A 85 9.28 -6.81 -19.16
CA ALA A 85 9.17 -8.25 -19.34
C ALA A 85 7.98 -8.64 -20.25
N ILE A 86 6.83 -7.98 -20.08
CA ILE A 86 5.65 -8.18 -20.93
C ILE A 86 5.98 -7.80 -22.38
N ASP A 87 6.62 -6.64 -22.59
CA ASP A 87 6.97 -6.16 -23.93
C ASP A 87 7.94 -7.14 -24.63
N LEU A 88 8.85 -7.74 -23.88
CA LEU A 88 9.78 -8.74 -24.40
C LEU A 88 9.07 -10.04 -24.79
N VAL A 89 8.22 -10.59 -23.91
CA VAL A 89 7.55 -11.89 -24.12
C VAL A 89 6.46 -11.80 -25.20
N THR A 90 5.76 -10.68 -25.28
CA THR A 90 4.71 -10.46 -26.29
C THR A 90 5.27 -10.05 -27.67
N GLY A 91 6.58 -9.82 -27.77
CA GLY A 91 7.23 -9.38 -29.01
C GLY A 91 7.00 -7.89 -29.33
N ALA A 92 6.41 -7.13 -28.41
CA ALA A 92 6.31 -5.68 -28.50
C ALA A 92 7.68 -4.98 -28.52
N PHE A 93 8.71 -5.59 -27.94
CA PHE A 93 10.10 -5.19 -28.08
C PHE A 93 10.94 -6.34 -28.64
N VAL A 94 11.70 -6.08 -29.71
CA VAL A 94 12.58 -7.07 -30.36
C VAL A 94 14.04 -6.71 -30.10
N VAL A 95 14.76 -7.63 -29.48
CA VAL A 95 16.21 -7.50 -29.23
C VAL A 95 16.95 -7.60 -30.56
N LYS A 96 17.75 -6.57 -30.88
CA LYS A 96 18.58 -6.54 -32.10
C LYS A 96 20.01 -6.94 -31.76
N THR A 97 20.54 -7.96 -32.43
CA THR A 97 21.93 -8.40 -32.27
C THR A 97 22.90 -7.24 -32.55
N GLY A 98 23.87 -7.03 -31.66
CA GLY A 98 24.85 -5.94 -31.77
C GLY A 98 24.41 -4.59 -31.19
N ARG A 99 23.19 -4.46 -30.65
CA ARG A 99 22.74 -3.27 -29.92
C ARG A 99 22.53 -3.61 -28.45
N GLU A 100 23.28 -2.96 -27.57
CA GLU A 100 23.12 -3.15 -26.13
C GLU A 100 21.79 -2.56 -25.64
N VAL A 101 21.08 -3.34 -24.83
CA VAL A 101 19.90 -2.89 -24.11
C VAL A 101 20.38 -2.22 -22.81
N GLN A 102 20.20 -0.92 -22.70
CA GLN A 102 20.66 -0.17 -21.52
C GLN A 102 19.55 -0.07 -20.48
N PHE A 103 19.58 -0.96 -19.50
CA PHE A 103 18.86 -0.77 -18.25
C PHE A 103 19.62 0.22 -17.36
N ARG A 104 18.95 1.29 -16.95
CA ARG A 104 19.43 2.30 -16.02
C ARG A 104 18.85 2.00 -14.64
N SER A 105 19.66 2.23 -13.61
CA SER A 105 19.16 2.23 -12.24
C SER A 105 18.17 3.37 -12.05
N GLN A 106 16.96 3.05 -11.55
CA GLN A 106 15.93 4.04 -11.24
C GLN A 106 15.95 4.34 -9.75
N PRO A 107 15.86 5.61 -9.33
CA PRO A 107 15.92 5.96 -7.92
C PRO A 107 14.62 5.57 -7.22
N SER A 108 14.72 4.96 -6.04
CA SER A 108 13.57 4.54 -5.23
C SER A 108 13.44 5.37 -3.95
N PRO A 109 12.26 5.92 -3.62
CA PRO A 109 11.97 6.55 -2.34
C PRO A 109 11.76 5.54 -1.21
N ALA A 110 12.01 4.24 -1.41
CA ALA A 110 11.92 3.27 -0.32
C ALA A 110 12.73 3.70 0.91
N LEU A 111 13.96 4.18 0.71
CA LEU A 111 14.81 4.69 1.79
C LEU A 111 14.23 5.93 2.50
N PRO A 112 13.88 7.04 1.80
CA PRO A 112 13.30 8.20 2.47
C PRO A 112 11.90 7.93 3.06
N LEU A 113 11.10 7.03 2.48
CA LEU A 113 9.83 6.60 3.08
C LEU A 113 10.04 5.80 4.36
N LEU A 114 11.04 4.91 4.39
CA LEU A 114 11.43 4.19 5.58
C LEU A 114 11.95 5.16 6.66
N ALA A 115 12.72 6.17 6.27
CA ALA A 115 13.17 7.22 7.19
C ALA A 115 11.99 8.02 7.78
N VAL A 116 10.98 8.35 6.97
CA VAL A 116 9.72 8.99 7.43
C VAL A 116 8.98 8.07 8.41
N LEU A 117 8.86 6.77 8.11
CA LEU A 117 8.21 5.82 8.99
C LEU A 117 8.93 5.71 10.34
N VAL A 118 10.26 5.57 10.30
CA VAL A 118 11.11 5.54 11.51
C VAL A 118 10.94 6.83 12.30
N ALA A 119 10.92 8.00 11.64
CA ALA A 119 10.67 9.27 12.30
C ALA A 119 9.32 9.29 13.01
N ILE A 120 8.23 8.87 12.34
CA ILE A 120 6.89 8.81 12.96
C ILE A 120 6.89 7.89 14.19
N VAL A 121 7.51 6.71 14.09
CA VAL A 121 7.60 5.76 15.22
C VAL A 121 8.39 6.36 16.38
N VAL A 122 9.53 6.99 16.11
CA VAL A 122 10.36 7.65 17.13
C VAL A 122 9.61 8.82 17.78
N ALA A 123 8.91 9.65 17.00
CA ALA A 123 8.07 10.72 17.53
C ALA A 123 6.97 10.19 18.45
N PHE A 124 6.30 9.10 18.06
CA PHE A 124 5.27 8.46 18.88
C PHE A 124 5.84 7.91 20.19
N GLN A 125 6.98 7.23 20.14
CA GLN A 125 7.67 6.75 21.34
C GLN A 125 8.09 7.90 22.27
N ASN A 126 8.60 9.00 21.72
CA ASN A 126 8.99 10.17 22.50
C ASN A 126 7.78 10.85 23.14
N ALA A 127 6.67 11.00 22.42
CA ALA A 127 5.42 11.52 22.96
C ALA A 127 4.91 10.63 24.11
N GLY A 128 4.94 9.31 23.94
CA GLY A 128 4.57 8.35 24.98
C GLY A 128 5.42 8.48 26.25
N ARG A 129 6.75 8.58 26.12
CA ARG A 129 7.65 8.76 27.27
C ARG A 129 7.38 10.05 28.04
N ILE A 130 7.14 11.15 27.33
CA ILE A 130 6.81 12.46 27.93
C ILE A 130 5.47 12.40 28.66
N LEU A 131 4.43 11.85 28.02
CA LEU A 131 3.09 11.72 28.59
C LEU A 131 3.04 10.76 29.79
N ALA A 132 3.84 9.70 29.76
CA ALA A 132 3.97 8.75 30.86
C ALA A 132 4.84 9.27 32.03
N GLY A 133 5.35 10.50 31.94
CA GLY A 133 6.22 11.09 32.96
C GLY A 133 7.58 10.40 33.10
N GLN A 134 8.01 9.64 32.09
CA GLN A 134 9.27 8.89 32.09
C GLN A 134 10.48 9.73 31.66
N ASP A 135 10.26 11.00 31.28
CA ASP A 135 11.32 11.89 30.81
C ASP A 135 12.07 12.54 31.99
N GLN A 136 13.04 11.82 32.55
CA GLN A 136 13.88 12.30 33.67
C GLN A 136 14.75 13.51 33.31
N ALA A 137 14.91 13.82 32.01
CA ALA A 137 15.74 14.93 31.54
C ALA A 137 15.02 16.30 31.58
N SER A 138 13.70 16.33 31.75
CA SER A 138 12.91 17.56 31.69
C SER A 138 12.02 17.71 32.92
N SER A 139 12.41 18.61 33.83
CA SER A 139 11.67 18.90 35.05
C SER A 139 10.89 20.21 34.90
N GLY A 140 9.57 20.14 35.10
CA GLY A 140 8.68 21.31 35.06
C GLY A 140 7.96 21.51 33.71
N ALA A 141 6.83 22.23 33.74
CA ALA A 141 5.91 22.32 32.60
C ALA A 141 6.53 22.94 31.34
N LEU A 142 7.32 24.01 31.46
CA LEU A 142 7.98 24.65 30.32
C LEU A 142 9.04 23.74 29.68
N ALA A 143 9.77 22.97 30.49
CA ALA A 143 10.76 22.01 30.00
C ALA A 143 10.10 20.85 29.25
N LEU A 144 8.98 20.33 29.76
CA LEU A 144 8.20 19.28 29.08
C LEU A 144 7.61 19.76 27.74
N LEU A 145 7.09 21.00 27.70
CA LEU A 145 6.63 21.60 26.44
C LEU A 145 7.77 21.76 25.44
N GLY A 146 8.93 22.24 25.89
CA GLY A 146 10.14 22.35 25.05
C GLY A 146 10.58 20.98 24.51
N ALA A 147 10.64 19.96 25.37
CA ALA A 147 10.99 18.59 24.98
C ALA A 147 9.99 18.00 23.97
N PHE A 148 8.69 18.26 24.15
CA PHE A 148 7.67 17.81 23.22
C PHE A 148 7.82 18.48 21.85
N VAL A 149 8.01 19.80 21.81
CA VAL A 149 8.24 20.51 20.55
C VAL A 149 9.50 19.99 19.86
N GLN A 150 10.61 19.89 20.59
CA GLN A 150 11.90 19.50 20.02
C GLN A 150 11.95 18.05 19.54
N ARG A 151 11.41 17.10 20.31
CA ARG A 151 11.57 15.65 20.06
C ARG A 151 10.39 15.02 19.33
N VAL A 152 9.25 15.70 19.27
CA VAL A 152 8.04 15.22 18.59
C VAL A 152 7.71 16.14 17.42
N VAL A 153 7.41 17.41 17.69
CA VAL A 153 6.89 18.33 16.66
C VAL A 153 7.90 18.58 15.54
N LEU A 154 9.15 18.91 15.86
CA LEU A 154 10.19 19.16 14.85
C LEU A 154 10.46 17.93 13.98
N LEU A 155 10.46 16.74 14.58
CA LEU A 155 10.69 15.49 13.87
C LEU A 155 9.53 15.19 12.89
N LEU A 156 8.29 15.45 13.30
CA LEU A 156 7.11 15.32 12.44
C LEU A 156 7.10 16.37 11.32
N ILE A 157 7.53 17.60 11.57
CA ILE A 157 7.70 18.63 10.54
C ILE A 157 8.74 18.20 9.51
N LEU A 158 9.88 17.66 9.95
CA LEU A 158 10.91 17.13 9.06
C LEU A 158 10.37 15.97 8.21
N ALA A 159 9.67 15.02 8.83
CA ALA A 159 9.04 13.90 8.15
C ALA A 159 8.02 14.40 7.10
N LEU A 160 7.20 15.38 7.44
CA LEU A 160 6.26 16.02 6.51
C LEU A 160 6.98 16.71 5.35
N GLY A 161 8.10 17.40 5.61
CA GLY A 161 8.94 18.02 4.59
C GLY A 161 9.50 17.01 3.58
N VAL A 162 9.98 15.87 4.07
CA VAL A 162 10.44 14.75 3.22
C VAL A 162 9.28 14.21 2.38
N VAL A 163 8.10 14.00 2.99
CA VAL A 163 6.91 13.55 2.26
C VAL A 163 6.52 14.53 1.15
N ILE A 164 6.45 15.84 1.45
CA ILE A 164 6.14 16.87 0.45
C ILE A 164 7.17 16.87 -0.68
N PHE A 165 8.45 16.76 -0.35
CA PHE A 165 9.53 16.67 -1.35
C PHE A 165 9.35 15.44 -2.25
N LEU A 166 9.04 14.28 -1.67
CA LEU A 166 8.78 13.05 -2.42
C LEU A 166 7.58 13.19 -3.34
N PHE A 167 6.46 13.76 -2.88
CA PHE A 167 5.28 13.97 -3.72
C PHE A 167 5.56 14.96 -4.85
N LYS A 168 6.25 16.07 -4.58
CA LYS A 168 6.64 17.04 -5.62
C LYS A 168 7.56 16.43 -6.68
N ASN A 169 8.42 15.50 -6.28
CA ASN A 169 9.37 14.83 -7.18
C ASN A 169 8.93 13.40 -7.56
N GLY A 170 7.68 13.03 -7.28
CA GLY A 170 7.23 11.64 -7.30
C GLY A 170 7.48 10.95 -8.63
N ARG A 171 7.34 11.66 -9.75
CA ARG A 171 7.60 11.13 -11.10
C ARG A 171 9.03 10.62 -11.32
N ARG A 172 10.01 11.19 -10.63
CA ARG A 172 11.43 10.74 -10.72
C ARG A 172 11.65 9.44 -9.97
N PHE A 173 10.79 9.16 -9.02
CA PHE A 173 10.84 8.09 -8.06
C PHE A 173 9.91 6.94 -8.43
N VAL A 174 9.35 6.94 -9.65
CA VAL A 174 8.57 5.82 -10.16
C VAL A 174 9.42 5.09 -11.18
N ASP A 175 9.47 3.77 -11.07
CA ASP A 175 10.07 2.85 -12.03
C ASP A 175 9.28 2.90 -13.34
N GLN A 176 9.92 3.40 -14.39
CA GLN A 176 9.36 3.50 -15.73
C GLN A 176 9.88 2.36 -16.63
N PRO A 177 9.10 1.86 -17.58
CA PRO A 177 9.59 0.88 -18.54
C PRO A 177 10.76 1.47 -19.35
N GLN A 178 11.80 0.67 -19.54
CA GLN A 178 13.06 1.09 -20.13
C GLN A 178 13.21 0.65 -21.59
N LEU A 179 12.50 -0.42 -21.99
CA LEU A 179 12.54 -0.97 -23.35
C LEU A 179 11.69 -0.13 -24.31
N ARG A 180 10.46 0.23 -23.92
CA ARG A 180 9.52 1.05 -24.70
C ARG A 180 9.08 2.31 -23.96
N LYS A 181 9.95 3.31 -23.96
CA LYS A 181 9.70 4.60 -23.31
C LYS A 181 8.58 5.42 -23.97
N ASP A 182 8.32 5.15 -25.24
CA ASP A 182 7.25 5.75 -26.04
C ASP A 182 5.86 5.28 -25.62
N ALA A 183 5.75 4.04 -25.13
CA ALA A 183 4.51 3.47 -24.59
C ALA A 183 4.18 3.97 -23.19
N ALA A 184 5.20 4.43 -22.46
CA ALA A 184 5.15 4.83 -21.05
C ALA A 184 4.54 6.22 -20.82
N ARG A 185 3.94 6.84 -21.84
CA ARG A 185 3.44 8.22 -21.75
C ARG A 185 2.36 8.31 -20.65
N PRO A 186 2.42 9.34 -19.78
CA PRO A 186 1.39 9.55 -18.79
C PRO A 186 0.03 9.72 -19.48
N TRP A 187 -0.98 9.04 -18.95
CA TRP A 187 -2.36 9.19 -19.39
C TRP A 187 -2.77 10.67 -19.31
N GLY A 188 -3.19 11.26 -20.44
CA GLY A 188 -3.53 12.69 -20.56
C GLY A 188 -2.42 13.63 -21.05
N SER A 189 -1.33 13.11 -21.61
CA SER A 189 -0.27 13.94 -22.23
C SER A 189 -0.57 14.40 -23.67
N ASP A 190 -1.73 14.04 -24.22
CA ASP A 190 -2.15 14.39 -25.59
C ASP A 190 -3.09 15.61 -25.66
N SER A 191 -3.11 16.48 -24.65
CA SER A 191 -3.89 17.72 -24.67
C SER A 191 -3.01 18.97 -24.56
N SER A 192 -2.30 19.29 -25.64
CA SER A 192 -1.74 20.62 -25.91
C SER A 192 -1.35 20.74 -27.38
#